data_AF-A0A961YRZ7-F1
#
_entry.id   AF-A0A961YRZ7-F1
#
_cell.length_a   1.000
_cell.length_b   1.000
_cell.length_c   1.000
_cell.angle_alpha   90.00
_cell.angle_beta   90.00
_cell.angle_gamma   90.00
#
_symmetry.space_group_name_H-M   'P 1'
#
loop_
_entity.id
_entity.type
_entity.pdbx_description
1 polymer ?
#
loop_
_entity_poly.entity_id
_entity_poly.type
_entity_poly.pdbx_seq_one_letter_code
_entity_poly.pdbx_strand_id
1 'polypeptide(L)'
;MPGLILALLISASLPALGHAQTDIDTRLADAAAGFVADEAGDASAIDQAAMVDCLLAQFEGLDAAEKEILLDQEDFEDTLDALVMAHPETEDALEDCLG
;
A
#
# COMPACT_ATOMS: atom_id res chain seq x y z
N MET A 1 -27.30 -48.24 -10.51
CA MET A 1 -27.35 -46.76 -10.41
C MET A 1 -28.41 -46.40 -9.38
N PRO A 2 -28.28 -45.37 -8.53
CA PRO A 2 -27.16 -44.50 -8.13
C PRO A 2 -26.80 -44.77 -6.63
N GLY A 3 -25.92 -44.07 -5.91
CA GLY A 3 -25.22 -42.84 -6.15
C GLY A 3 -24.13 -42.61 -5.10
N LEU A 4 -23.08 -41.96 -5.59
CA LEU A 4 -21.99 -41.29 -4.90
C LEU A 4 -22.52 -40.34 -3.81
N ILE A 5 -21.90 -40.29 -2.63
CA ILE A 5 -21.62 -39.00 -1.94
C ILE A 5 -20.24 -39.11 -1.27
N LEU A 6 -19.24 -38.60 -1.98
CA LEU A 6 -17.96 -38.18 -1.47
C LEU A 6 -18.19 -36.88 -0.69
N ALA A 7 -18.21 -36.93 0.64
CA ALA A 7 -18.22 -35.74 1.48
C ALA A 7 -16.78 -35.21 1.57
N LEU A 8 -16.41 -34.36 0.62
CA LEU A 8 -15.17 -33.60 0.65
C LEU A 8 -15.31 -32.51 1.73
N LEU A 9 -14.59 -32.67 2.84
CA LEU A 9 -14.39 -31.65 3.86
C LEU A 9 -13.56 -30.51 3.26
N ILE A 10 -14.22 -29.58 2.56
CA ILE A 10 -13.62 -28.29 2.18
C ILE A 10 -13.72 -27.39 3.42
N SER A 11 -12.78 -27.58 4.35
CA SER A 11 -12.42 -26.52 5.29
C SER A 11 -11.28 -25.74 4.66
N ALA A 12 -11.60 -24.93 3.66
CA ALA A 12 -10.69 -23.92 3.13
C ALA A 12 -10.62 -22.80 4.16
N SER A 13 -9.68 -22.91 5.09
CA SER A 13 -9.27 -21.81 5.95
C SER A 13 -8.69 -20.70 5.07
N LEU A 14 -9.40 -19.56 5.00
CA LEU A 14 -9.00 -18.30 4.35
C LEU A 14 -8.42 -17.25 5.35
N PRO A 15 -7.39 -17.52 6.18
CA PRO A 15 -6.71 -16.46 6.94
C PRO A 15 -5.50 -15.86 6.22
N ALA A 16 -5.05 -16.41 5.08
CA ALA A 16 -3.78 -16.03 4.45
C ALA A 16 -3.81 -14.65 3.76
N LEU A 17 -4.96 -14.24 3.20
CA LEU A 17 -5.06 -12.96 2.47
C LEU A 17 -5.06 -11.74 3.40
N GLY A 18 -5.65 -11.86 4.59
CA GLY A 18 -5.70 -10.75 5.55
C GLY A 18 -4.34 -10.44 6.16
N HIS A 19 -3.54 -11.46 6.48
CA HIS A 19 -2.19 -11.27 7.01
C HIS A 19 -1.22 -10.68 5.98
N ALA A 20 -1.33 -11.08 4.71
CA ALA A 20 -0.50 -10.53 3.64
C ALA A 20 -0.78 -9.04 3.40
N GLN A 21 -2.06 -8.64 3.38
CA GLN A 21 -2.41 -7.23 3.21
C GLN A 21 -1.87 -6.35 4.36
N THR A 22 -1.98 -6.83 5.61
CA THR A 22 -1.46 -6.09 6.78
C THR A 22 0.06 -5.93 6.75
N ASP A 23 0.81 -6.94 6.27
CA ASP A 23 2.27 -6.84 6.11
C ASP A 23 2.66 -5.81 5.04
N ILE A 24 1.96 -5.84 3.90
CA ILE A 24 2.16 -4.89 2.79
C ILE A 24 1.85 -3.46 3.22
N ASP A 25 0.72 -3.24 3.89
CA ASP A 25 0.34 -1.92 4.37
C ASP A 25 1.34 -1.39 5.42
N THR A 26 1.92 -2.28 6.24
CA THR A 26 2.98 -1.91 7.20
C THR A 26 4.26 -1.49 6.49
N ARG A 27 4.72 -2.26 5.49
CA ARG A 27 5.89 -1.91 4.68
C ARG A 27 5.71 -0.59 3.95
N LEU A 28 4.52 -0.33 3.41
CA LEU A 28 4.18 0.92 2.75
C LEU A 28 4.22 2.10 3.74
N ALA A 29 3.67 1.94 4.94
CA ALA A 29 3.73 2.96 5.99
C ALA A 29 5.17 3.25 6.44
N ASP A 30 5.99 2.21 6.60
CA ASP A 30 7.40 2.38 6.97
C ASP A 30 8.19 3.11 5.88
N ALA A 31 7.95 2.77 4.60
CA ALA A 31 8.61 3.43 3.47
C ALA A 31 8.19 4.90 3.32
N ALA A 32 6.89 5.19 3.43
CA ALA A 32 6.37 6.56 3.41
C ALA A 32 6.93 7.40 4.56
N ALA A 33 7.02 6.84 5.77
CA ALA A 33 7.60 7.52 6.91
C ALA A 33 9.10 7.80 6.74
N GLY A 34 9.85 6.86 6.15
CA GLY A 34 11.26 7.06 5.79
C GLY A 34 11.44 8.19 4.79
N PHE A 35 10.67 8.16 3.70
CA PHE A 35 10.68 9.21 2.68
C PHE A 35 10.37 10.59 3.26
N VAL A 36 9.29 10.73 4.04
CA VAL A 36 8.94 12.02 4.65
C VAL A 36 10.00 12.49 5.66
N ALA A 37 10.63 11.58 6.39
CA ALA A 37 11.72 11.96 7.31
C ALA A 37 12.95 12.51 6.55
N ASP A 38 13.22 12.00 5.35
CA ASP A 38 14.33 12.44 4.51
C ASP A 38 14.00 13.73 3.75
N GLU A 39 12.79 13.84 3.16
CA GLU A 39 12.38 14.99 2.34
C GLU A 39 11.86 16.19 3.16
N ALA A 40 11.20 15.94 4.29
CA ALA A 40 10.60 16.95 5.16
C ALA A 40 11.21 16.95 6.57
N GLY A 41 12.51 16.67 6.68
CA GLY A 41 13.22 16.54 7.96
C GLY A 41 13.18 17.78 8.86
N ASP A 42 12.99 18.97 8.29
CA ASP A 42 12.86 20.24 9.04
C ASP A 42 11.41 20.55 9.48
N ALA A 43 10.42 19.79 8.99
CA ALA A 43 9.03 19.93 9.38
C ALA A 43 8.79 19.41 10.82
N SER A 44 7.69 19.83 11.45
CA SER A 44 7.35 19.30 12.77
C SER A 44 6.92 17.84 12.67
N ALA A 45 7.05 17.08 13.75
CA ALA A 45 6.57 15.68 13.78
C ALA A 45 5.06 15.56 13.51
N ILE A 46 4.28 16.61 13.78
CA ILE A 46 2.84 16.65 13.47
C ILE A 46 2.65 16.80 11.96
N ASP A 47 3.43 17.68 11.32
CA ASP A 47 3.33 17.92 9.88
C ASP A 47 3.83 16.69 9.11
N GLN A 48 4.95 16.08 9.54
CA GLN A 48 5.44 14.83 8.95
C GLN A 48 4.40 13.70 9.06
N ALA A 49 3.74 13.55 10.21
CA ALA A 49 2.67 12.56 10.35
C ALA A 49 1.50 12.84 9.40
N ALA A 50 1.13 14.12 9.22
CA ALA A 50 0.07 14.50 8.29
C ALA A 50 0.46 14.22 6.82
N MET A 51 1.72 14.44 6.45
CA MET A 51 2.25 14.10 5.11
C MET A 51 2.19 12.59 4.88
N VAL A 52 2.65 11.77 5.84
CA VAL A 52 2.57 10.30 5.74
C VAL A 52 1.14 9.83 5.58
N ASP A 53 0.21 10.34 6.40
CA ASP A 53 -1.21 9.98 6.29
C ASP A 53 -1.79 10.37 4.92
N CYS A 54 -1.40 11.53 4.39
CA CYS A 54 -1.83 11.99 3.06
C CYS A 54 -1.29 11.10 1.93
N LEU A 55 -0.02 10.71 1.99
CA LEU A 55 0.60 9.81 1.02
C LEU A 55 -0.06 8.43 1.04
N LEU A 56 -0.28 7.86 2.23
CA LEU A 56 -0.90 6.54 2.37
C LEU A 56 -2.34 6.50 1.86
N ALA A 57 -3.07 7.62 1.92
CA ALA A 57 -4.41 7.74 1.35
C ALA A 57 -4.42 7.51 -0.17
N GLN A 58 -3.31 7.80 -0.88
CA GLN A 58 -3.24 7.61 -2.34
C GLN A 58 -3.15 6.14 -2.75
N PHE A 59 -2.84 5.24 -1.81
CA PHE A 59 -2.82 3.79 -2.03
C PHE A 59 -4.11 3.11 -1.56
N GLU A 60 -5.11 3.86 -1.07
CA GLU A 60 -6.41 3.32 -0.72
C GLU A 60 -7.14 2.82 -1.97
N GLY A 61 -7.71 1.61 -1.87
CA GLY A 61 -8.43 0.99 -2.98
C GLY A 61 -7.57 0.10 -3.88
N LEU A 62 -6.23 0.18 -3.78
CA LEU A 62 -5.32 -0.77 -4.42
C LEU A 62 -5.32 -2.10 -3.67
N ASP A 63 -5.26 -3.20 -4.43
CA ASP A 63 -5.11 -4.52 -3.85
C ASP A 63 -3.65 -4.83 -3.43
N ALA A 64 -3.47 -5.94 -2.71
CA ALA A 64 -2.15 -6.40 -2.28
C ALA A 64 -1.15 -6.58 -3.44
N ALA A 65 -1.61 -7.07 -4.60
CA ALA A 65 -0.71 -7.36 -5.71
C ALA A 65 -0.23 -6.05 -6.36
N GLU A 66 -1.11 -5.07 -6.50
CA GLU A 66 -0.75 -3.73 -6.97
C GLU A 66 0.24 -3.06 -6.04
N LYS A 67 -0.03 -3.05 -4.73
CA LYS A 67 0.88 -2.50 -3.72
C LYS A 67 2.23 -3.19 -3.68
N GLU A 68 2.29 -4.51 -3.88
CA GLU A 68 3.57 -5.24 -3.93
C GLU A 68 4.40 -4.86 -5.16
N ILE A 69 3.77 -4.62 -6.32
CA ILE A 69 4.46 -4.13 -7.52
C ILE A 69 5.03 -2.73 -7.29
N LEU A 70 4.25 -1.85 -6.64
CA LEU A 70 4.67 -0.50 -6.31
C LEU A 70 5.79 -0.48 -5.26
N LEU A 71 5.81 -1.42 -4.32
CA LEU A 71 6.87 -1.57 -3.31
C LEU A 71 8.14 -2.27 -3.82
N ASP A 72 8.15 -2.81 -5.04
CA ASP A 72 9.33 -3.43 -5.66
C ASP A 72 10.22 -2.40 -6.40
N GLN A 73 9.88 -1.11 -6.33
CA GLN A 73 10.69 -0.02 -6.89
C GLN A 73 11.98 0.22 -6.06
N GLU A 74 12.95 0.96 -6.63
CA GLU A 74 14.27 1.12 -5.99
C GLU A 74 14.20 1.94 -4.70
N ASP A 75 13.33 2.95 -4.66
CA ASP A 75 12.99 3.73 -3.48
C ASP A 75 11.52 4.17 -3.49
N PHE A 76 11.11 4.94 -2.48
CA PHE A 76 9.74 5.40 -2.36
C PHE A 76 9.39 6.52 -3.34
N GLU A 77 10.35 7.29 -3.85
CA GLU A 77 10.11 8.29 -4.90
C GLU A 77 9.68 7.57 -6.19
N ASP A 78 10.41 6.50 -6.56
CA ASP A 78 10.04 5.64 -7.68
C ASP A 78 8.68 4.93 -7.44
N THR A 79 8.35 4.58 -6.20
CA THR A 79 7.01 4.07 -5.84
C THR A 79 5.92 5.10 -6.15
N LEU A 80 6.13 6.38 -5.85
CA LEU A 80 5.18 7.46 -6.15
C LEU A 80 5.07 7.72 -7.65
N ASP A 81 6.19 7.72 -8.38
CA ASP A 81 6.21 7.85 -9.84
C ASP A 81 5.45 6.69 -10.50
N ALA A 82 5.67 5.46 -10.02
CA ALA A 82 4.96 4.28 -10.49
C ALA A 82 3.45 4.36 -10.20
N LEU A 83 3.08 4.89 -9.04
CA LEU A 83 1.68 5.15 -8.70
C LEU A 83 1.05 6.14 -9.67
N VAL A 84 1.68 7.28 -9.95
CA VAL A 84 1.19 8.28 -10.92
C VAL A 84 1.10 7.70 -12.33
N MET A 85 2.08 6.90 -12.75
CA MET A 85 2.02 6.26 -14.07
C MET A 85 0.83 5.29 -14.21
N ALA A 86 0.46 4.58 -13.13
CA ALA A 86 -0.67 3.65 -13.10
C ALA A 86 -2.02 4.34 -12.84
N HIS A 87 -2.01 5.42 -12.06
CA HIS A 87 -3.15 6.19 -11.57
C HIS A 87 -2.88 7.70 -11.74
N PRO A 88 -2.92 8.26 -12.97
CA PRO A 88 -2.54 9.66 -13.21
C PRO A 88 -3.38 10.68 -12.43
N GLU A 89 -4.57 10.30 -11.97
CA GLU A 89 -5.40 11.13 -11.09
C GLU A 89 -4.79 11.41 -9.71
N THR A 90 -3.74 10.69 -9.29
CA THR A 90 -3.09 10.89 -7.99
C THR A 90 -2.04 11.99 -7.99
N GLU A 91 -1.58 12.47 -9.16
CA GLU A 91 -0.50 13.46 -9.29
C GLU A 91 -0.79 14.74 -8.48
N ASP A 92 -1.93 15.39 -8.75
CA ASP A 92 -2.35 16.61 -8.03
C ASP A 92 -2.46 16.37 -6.51
N ALA A 93 -2.94 15.20 -6.10
CA ALA A 93 -3.10 14.86 -4.68
C ALA A 93 -1.76 14.63 -3.99
N LEU A 94 -0.78 14.05 -4.68
CA LEU A 94 0.57 13.86 -4.16
C LEU A 94 1.33 15.19 -4.03
N GLU A 95 1.16 16.11 -4.99
CA GLU A 95 1.68 17.47 -4.88
C GLU A 95 1.13 18.19 -3.65
N ASP A 96 -0.18 18.06 -3.39
CA ASP A 96 -0.83 18.64 -2.20
C ASP A 96 -0.36 18.00 -0.88
N CYS A 97 0.09 16.74 -0.90
CA CYS A 97 0.62 16.08 0.30
C CYS A 97 1.99 16.61 0.74
N LEU A 98 2.80 17.09 -0.20
CA LEU A 98 4.21 17.46 0.02
C LEU A 98 4.48 18.97 -0.09
N GLY A 99 3.52 19.74 -0.62
CA GLY A 99 3.62 21.18 -0.92
C GLY A 99 3.37 22.14 0.24
#